data_AF-A0A259S7M0-F1
#
_entry.id   AF-A0A259S7M0-F1
#
_cell.length_a   1.000
_cell.length_b   1.000
_cell.length_c   1.000
_cell.angle_alpha   90.00
_cell.angle_beta   90.00
_cell.angle_gamma   90.00
#
_symmetry.space_group_name_H-M   'P 1'
#
loop_
_entity.id
_entity.type
_entity.pdbx_description
1 polymer ?
#
loop_
_entity_poly.entity_id
_entity_poly.type
_entity_poly.pdbx_seq_one_letter_code
_entity_poly.pdbx_strand_id
1 'polypeptide(L)'
;MNIRKNNRLLLWLKRSLLLAAVVALAGCATPQYATQTSYTPPQTAKGLICVAQCQDSLKQCQNSCSAARQSCIAHIEPAARAAFDSALKTYEVQRRQYETDRQFYELNRSLRMGFFNPVFVPGYGWVMRPSYYDDYYDDAPTPPVAPSLAKERQRMIHEQCDSAPCPCQENFEQCYVGCGGGVKKSVVCIANCKDSDPKPEPQPPAGTQ
;
A
#
# COMPACT_ATOMS: atom_id res chain seq x y z
N MET A 1 24.67 46.96 -9.21
CA MET A 1 25.73 45.94 -9.12
C MET A 1 25.19 44.69 -8.39
N ASN A 2 24.30 43.89 -9.01
CA ASN A 2 23.72 42.69 -8.34
C ASN A 2 23.31 41.53 -9.29
N ILE A 3 23.67 41.56 -10.58
CA ILE A 3 23.25 40.53 -11.56
C ILE A 3 24.18 39.30 -11.54
N ARG A 4 25.45 39.46 -11.10
CA ARG A 4 26.44 38.35 -11.06
C ARG A 4 26.17 37.30 -9.97
N LYS A 5 25.44 37.64 -8.90
CA LYS A 5 25.13 36.71 -7.79
C LYS A 5 24.07 35.68 -8.16
N ASN A 6 23.03 36.10 -8.90
CA ASN A 6 21.93 35.23 -9.31
C ASN A 6 22.39 34.10 -10.24
N ASN A 7 23.34 34.36 -11.14
CA ASN A 7 23.82 33.34 -12.07
C ASN A 7 24.68 32.26 -11.38
N ARG A 8 25.47 32.64 -10.35
CA ARG A 8 26.24 31.69 -9.53
C ARG A 8 25.33 30.84 -8.64
N LEU A 9 24.26 31.41 -8.09
CA LEU A 9 23.28 30.70 -7.28
C LEU A 9 22.48 29.69 -8.12
N LEU A 10 22.06 30.08 -9.33
CA LEU A 10 21.36 29.21 -10.28
C LEU A 10 22.26 28.08 -10.80
N LEU A 11 23.55 28.35 -11.04
CA LEU A 11 24.55 27.34 -11.40
C LEU A 11 24.81 26.37 -10.24
N TRP A 12 24.84 26.85 -9.00
CA TRP A 12 24.95 26.01 -7.80
C TRP A 12 23.72 25.12 -7.63
N LEU A 13 22.50 25.68 -7.72
CA LEU A 13 21.27 24.90 -7.65
C LEU A 13 21.17 23.83 -8.74
N LYS A 14 21.53 24.16 -10.00
CA LYS A 14 21.58 23.20 -11.11
C LYS A 14 22.62 22.10 -10.87
N ARG A 15 23.81 22.45 -10.37
CA ARG A 15 24.86 21.47 -10.02
C ARG A 15 24.43 20.57 -8.87
N SER A 16 23.81 21.12 -7.83
CA SER A 16 23.27 20.34 -6.71
C SER A 16 22.14 19.41 -7.16
N LEU A 17 21.26 19.85 -8.06
CA LEU A 17 20.19 19.03 -8.63
C LEU A 17 20.76 17.89 -9.50
N LEU A 18 21.79 18.17 -10.30
CA LEU A 18 22.49 17.15 -11.08
C LEU A 18 23.24 16.14 -10.20
N LEU A 19 23.91 16.61 -9.13
CA LEU A 19 24.58 15.74 -8.15
C LEU A 19 23.58 14.86 -7.39
N ALA A 20 22.45 15.42 -6.96
CA ALA A 20 21.39 14.67 -6.29
C ALA A 20 20.76 13.61 -7.21
N ALA A 21 20.58 13.93 -8.50
CA ALA A 21 20.11 12.96 -9.49
C ALA A 21 21.11 11.81 -9.64
N VAL A 22 22.41 12.07 -9.79
CA VAL A 22 23.43 11.00 -9.92
C VAL A 22 23.49 10.10 -8.68
N VAL A 23 23.35 10.68 -7.48
CA VAL A 23 23.31 9.89 -6.22
C VAL A 23 22.04 9.04 -6.13
N ALA A 24 20.89 9.54 -6.59
CA ALA A 24 19.65 8.77 -6.61
C ALA A 24 19.71 7.56 -7.55
N LEU A 25 20.40 7.67 -8.70
CA LEU A 25 20.57 6.54 -9.63
C LEU A 25 21.53 5.45 -9.11
N ALA A 26 22.48 5.79 -8.22
CA ALA A 26 23.39 4.81 -7.63
C ALA A 26 22.73 3.95 -6.52
N GLY A 27 21.54 4.33 -6.04
CA GLY A 27 20.81 3.61 -4.98
C GLY A 27 19.86 2.50 -5.48
N CYS A 28 19.62 2.38 -6.79
CA CYS A 28 18.61 1.46 -7.34
C CYS A 28 19.09 0.01 -7.58
N ALA A 29 20.35 -0.31 -7.26
CA ALA A 29 20.93 -1.63 -7.47
C ALA A 29 21.11 -2.40 -6.14
N THR A 30 20.08 -2.45 -5.31
CA THR A 30 20.09 -3.33 -4.13
C THR A 30 19.84 -4.79 -4.55
N PRO A 31 20.62 -5.76 -4.02
CA PRO A 31 20.42 -7.17 -4.32
C PRO A 31 19.08 -7.65 -3.74
N GLN A 32 18.31 -8.36 -4.55
CA GLN A 32 17.05 -8.98 -4.14
C GLN A 32 17.30 -10.45 -3.81
N TYR A 33 16.97 -10.84 -2.59
CA TYR A 33 17.11 -12.21 -2.10
C TYR A 33 15.74 -12.87 -1.98
N ALA A 34 15.65 -14.15 -2.36
CA ALA A 34 14.49 -15.00 -2.21
C ALA A 34 14.85 -16.30 -1.50
N THR A 35 13.93 -16.86 -0.73
CA THR A 35 14.09 -18.19 -0.13
C THR A 35 13.72 -19.26 -1.16
N GLN A 36 14.69 -20.09 -1.53
CA GLN A 36 14.49 -21.26 -2.38
C GLN A 36 14.43 -22.51 -1.50
N THR A 37 13.39 -23.33 -1.68
CA THR A 37 13.29 -24.68 -1.10
C THR A 37 13.75 -25.71 -2.13
N SER A 38 14.70 -26.57 -1.74
CA SER A 38 15.08 -27.76 -2.50
C SER A 38 14.67 -29.03 -1.75
N TYR A 39 14.16 -30.00 -2.51
CA TYR A 39 13.63 -31.25 -2.00
C TYR A 39 14.49 -32.41 -2.48
N THR A 40 15.00 -33.21 -1.55
CA THR A 40 15.73 -34.44 -1.85
C THR A 40 14.77 -35.62 -1.67
N PRO A 41 14.46 -36.41 -2.71
CA PRO A 41 13.54 -37.53 -2.60
C PRO A 41 14.10 -38.65 -1.72
N PRO A 42 13.25 -39.38 -0.98
CA PRO A 42 13.67 -40.54 -0.20
C PRO A 42 14.12 -41.69 -1.10
N GLN A 43 15.16 -42.42 -0.69
CA GLN A 43 15.69 -43.58 -1.46
C GLN A 43 14.88 -44.87 -1.28
N THR A 44 13.85 -44.87 -0.42
CA THR A 44 13.05 -46.07 -0.11
C THR A 44 11.76 -46.10 -0.93
N ALA A 45 11.38 -47.29 -1.44
CA ALA A 45 10.12 -47.47 -2.16
C ALA A 45 8.89 -47.09 -1.31
N LYS A 46 8.94 -47.34 0.00
CA LYS A 46 7.92 -46.90 0.96
C LYS A 46 7.87 -45.37 1.12
N GLY A 47 9.03 -44.71 1.13
CA GLY A 47 9.12 -43.25 1.21
C GLY A 47 8.57 -42.54 -0.03
N LEU A 48 8.76 -43.10 -1.22
CA LEU A 48 8.19 -42.55 -2.46
C LEU A 48 6.66 -42.60 -2.46
N ILE A 49 6.06 -43.68 -1.95
CA ILE A 49 4.60 -43.80 -1.80
C ILE A 49 4.09 -42.80 -0.74
N CYS A 50 4.82 -42.63 0.37
CA CYS A 50 4.49 -41.66 1.41
C CYS A 50 4.51 -40.21 0.88
N VAL A 51 5.52 -39.84 0.08
CA VAL A 51 5.60 -38.52 -0.55
C VAL A 51 4.44 -38.26 -1.51
N ALA A 52 3.99 -39.26 -2.27
CA ALA A 52 2.80 -39.13 -3.13
C ALA A 52 1.55 -38.78 -2.31
N GLN A 53 1.36 -39.42 -1.15
CA GLN A 53 0.27 -39.07 -0.22
C GLN A 53 0.40 -37.64 0.34
N CYS A 54 1.63 -37.18 0.61
CA CYS A 54 1.86 -35.79 1.00
C CYS A 54 1.50 -34.79 -0.13
N GLN A 55 1.74 -35.15 -1.40
CA GLN A 55 1.34 -34.30 -2.52
C GLN A 55 -0.18 -34.21 -2.66
N ASP A 56 -0.89 -35.32 -2.42
CA ASP A 56 -2.36 -35.33 -2.40
C ASP A 56 -2.91 -34.48 -1.24
N SER A 57 -2.31 -34.57 -0.05
CA SER A 57 -2.71 -33.75 1.10
C SER A 57 -2.43 -32.26 0.88
N LEU A 58 -1.35 -31.91 0.18
CA LEU A 58 -1.07 -30.54 -0.24
C LEU A 58 -2.17 -30.01 -1.16
N LYS A 59 -2.55 -30.75 -2.21
CA LYS A 59 -3.63 -30.37 -3.13
C LYS A 59 -4.96 -30.20 -2.39
N GLN A 60 -5.29 -31.13 -1.51
CA GLN A 60 -6.50 -31.05 -0.68
C GLN A 60 -6.50 -29.80 0.22
N CYS A 61 -5.36 -29.49 0.85
CA CYS A 61 -5.21 -28.28 1.67
C CYS A 61 -5.36 -27.00 0.85
N GLN A 62 -4.75 -26.92 -0.35
CA GLN A 62 -4.89 -25.76 -1.23
C GLN A 62 -6.35 -25.55 -1.65
N ASN A 63 -7.04 -26.64 -1.99
CA ASN A 63 -8.45 -26.60 -2.35
C ASN A 63 -9.32 -26.14 -1.18
N SER A 64 -9.12 -26.70 0.02
CA SER A 64 -9.89 -26.31 1.21
C SER A 64 -9.65 -24.85 1.59
N CYS A 65 -8.41 -24.37 1.51
CA CYS A 65 -8.05 -22.98 1.74
C CYS A 65 -8.72 -22.02 0.73
N SER A 66 -8.68 -22.37 -0.56
CA SER A 66 -9.33 -21.55 -1.60
C SER A 66 -10.85 -21.50 -1.41
N ALA A 67 -11.47 -22.62 -1.05
CA ALA A 67 -12.91 -22.72 -0.78
C ALA A 67 -13.30 -21.94 0.49
N ALA A 68 -12.51 -22.06 1.57
CA ALA A 68 -12.71 -21.31 2.81
C ALA A 68 -12.61 -19.80 2.56
N ARG A 69 -11.63 -19.36 1.76
CA ARG A 69 -11.49 -17.95 1.37
C ARG A 69 -12.66 -17.46 0.54
N GLN A 70 -13.10 -18.23 -0.45
CA GLN A 70 -14.28 -17.86 -1.26
C GLN A 70 -15.55 -17.77 -0.39
N SER A 71 -15.72 -18.70 0.54
CA SER A 71 -16.82 -18.65 1.52
C SER A 71 -16.74 -17.38 2.37
N CYS A 72 -15.56 -17.05 2.92
CA CYS A 72 -15.34 -15.83 3.68
C CYS A 72 -15.72 -14.58 2.87
N ILE A 73 -15.26 -14.47 1.62
CA ILE A 73 -15.59 -13.34 0.72
C ILE A 73 -17.11 -13.26 0.50
N ALA A 74 -17.79 -14.38 0.29
CA ALA A 74 -19.24 -14.40 0.10
C ALA A 74 -20.00 -13.91 1.34
N HIS A 75 -19.50 -14.22 2.54
CA HIS A 75 -20.11 -13.77 3.80
C HIS A 75 -19.88 -12.27 4.07
N ILE A 76 -18.82 -11.68 3.51
CA ILE A 76 -18.50 -10.25 3.64
C ILE A 76 -19.43 -9.37 2.80
N GLU A 77 -19.91 -9.86 1.65
CA GLU A 77 -20.69 -9.07 0.70
C GLU A 77 -21.88 -8.30 1.33
N PRO A 78 -22.74 -8.89 2.19
CA PRO A 78 -23.81 -8.12 2.87
C PRO A 78 -23.27 -7.08 3.86
N ALA A 79 -22.22 -7.40 4.60
CA ALA A 79 -21.59 -6.46 5.54
C ALA A 79 -20.95 -5.27 4.83
N ALA A 80 -20.26 -5.52 3.71
CA ALA A 80 -19.65 -4.48 2.88
C ALA A 80 -20.70 -3.54 2.27
N ARG A 81 -21.86 -4.08 1.84
CA ARG A 81 -22.98 -3.26 1.35
C ARG A 81 -23.56 -2.38 2.46
N ALA A 82 -23.82 -2.94 3.63
CA ALA A 82 -24.34 -2.17 4.76
C ALA A 82 -23.37 -1.04 5.20
N ALA A 83 -22.07 -1.32 5.20
CA ALA A 83 -21.04 -0.32 5.50
C ALA A 83 -20.92 0.75 4.40
N PHE A 84 -21.08 0.36 3.13
CA PHE A 84 -21.11 1.31 2.02
C PHE A 84 -22.34 2.23 2.08
N ASP A 85 -23.52 1.68 2.38
CA ASP A 85 -24.76 2.44 2.49
C ASP A 85 -24.70 3.45 3.66
N SER A 86 -24.08 3.08 4.77
CA SER A 86 -23.86 4.01 5.89
C SER A 86 -22.85 5.10 5.52
N ALA A 87 -21.74 4.75 4.87
CA ALA A 87 -20.76 5.71 4.38
C ALA A 87 -21.35 6.69 3.35
N LEU A 88 -22.26 6.23 2.50
CA LEU A 88 -22.94 7.07 1.51
C LEU A 88 -23.79 8.15 2.19
N LYS A 89 -24.52 7.81 3.25
CA LYS A 89 -25.29 8.79 4.04
C LYS A 89 -24.39 9.86 4.66
N THR A 90 -23.25 9.46 5.21
CA THR A 90 -22.27 10.41 5.76
C THR A 90 -21.69 11.30 4.66
N TYR A 91 -21.36 10.73 3.51
CA TYR A 91 -20.88 11.47 2.34
C TYR A 91 -21.89 12.51 1.85
N GLU A 92 -23.18 12.17 1.78
CA GLU A 92 -24.22 13.12 1.38
C GLU A 92 -24.31 14.33 2.31
N VAL A 93 -24.15 14.12 3.63
CA VAL A 93 -24.14 15.22 4.61
C VAL A 93 -22.91 16.09 4.41
N GLN A 94 -21.72 15.49 4.31
CA GLN A 94 -20.47 16.21 4.07
C GLN A 94 -20.50 16.98 2.75
N ARG A 95 -21.12 16.42 1.70
CA ARG A 95 -21.26 17.08 0.41
C ARG A 95 -22.11 18.35 0.50
N ARG A 96 -23.22 18.32 1.27
CA ARG A 96 -24.06 19.52 1.49
C ARG A 96 -23.32 20.61 2.26
N GLN A 97 -22.55 20.22 3.28
CA GLN A 97 -21.70 21.15 4.02
C GLN A 97 -20.66 21.77 3.09
N TYR A 98 -19.93 20.95 2.34
CA TYR A 98 -18.97 21.40 1.35
C TYR A 98 -19.57 22.37 0.32
N GLU A 99 -20.78 22.10 -0.19
CA GLU A 99 -21.48 23.00 -1.11
C GLU A 99 -21.75 24.38 -0.48
N THR A 100 -22.12 24.41 0.80
CA THR A 100 -22.38 25.65 1.55
C THR A 100 -21.09 26.40 1.85
N ASP A 101 -20.06 25.69 2.31
CA ASP A 101 -18.73 26.25 2.60
C ASP A 101 -18.09 26.81 1.33
N ARG A 102 -18.27 26.13 0.19
CA ARG A 102 -17.80 26.61 -1.11
C ARG A 102 -18.52 27.89 -1.53
N GLN A 103 -19.83 27.97 -1.36
CA GLN A 103 -20.59 29.19 -1.65
C GLN A 103 -20.13 30.35 -0.77
N PHE A 104 -19.93 30.11 0.53
CA PHE A 104 -19.41 31.12 1.45
C PHE A 104 -17.97 31.53 1.09
N TYR A 105 -17.11 30.58 0.75
CA TYR A 105 -15.75 30.82 0.29
C TYR A 105 -15.73 31.68 -0.98
N GLU A 106 -16.53 31.34 -1.99
CA GLU A 106 -16.66 32.11 -3.23
C GLU A 106 -17.20 33.52 -2.96
N LEU A 107 -18.23 33.65 -2.11
CA LEU A 107 -18.76 34.94 -1.68
C LEU A 107 -17.70 35.78 -0.97
N ASN A 108 -17.05 35.23 0.07
CA ASN A 108 -16.00 35.89 0.84
C ASN A 108 -14.84 36.33 -0.08
N ARG A 109 -14.41 35.45 -0.98
CA ARG A 109 -13.38 35.76 -1.99
C ARG A 109 -13.79 36.88 -2.93
N SER A 110 -15.06 36.92 -3.36
CA SER A 110 -15.59 37.99 -4.23
C SER A 110 -15.80 39.32 -3.49
N LEU A 111 -16.12 39.26 -2.19
CA LEU A 111 -16.31 40.41 -1.30
C LEU A 111 -15.00 40.89 -0.68
N ARG A 112 -13.89 40.14 -0.87
CA ARG A 112 -12.50 40.57 -0.58
C ARG A 112 -12.04 41.68 -1.53
N MET A 113 -12.94 42.62 -1.82
CA MET A 113 -12.75 43.90 -2.50
C MET A 113 -12.56 44.99 -1.42
N GLY A 114 -11.76 44.71 -0.40
CA GLY A 114 -11.54 45.60 0.72
C GLY A 114 -10.23 45.27 1.40
N PHE A 115 -9.26 46.17 1.31
CA PHE A 115 -8.01 46.10 2.04
C PHE A 115 -8.20 46.16 3.57
N PHE A 116 -9.44 46.40 4.04
CA PHE A 116 -9.80 46.63 5.43
C PHE A 116 -11.11 45.92 5.81
N ASN A 117 -11.10 45.20 6.93
CA ASN A 117 -12.28 44.59 7.55
C ASN A 117 -12.65 45.36 8.83
N PRO A 118 -13.94 45.64 9.10
CA PRO A 118 -14.36 46.31 10.33
C PRO A 118 -14.24 45.38 11.54
N VAL A 119 -13.50 45.80 12.57
CA VAL A 119 -13.30 45.06 13.83
C VAL A 119 -13.66 45.97 15.00
N PHE A 120 -14.35 45.44 16.01
CA PHE A 120 -14.65 46.18 17.24
C PHE A 120 -13.48 46.07 18.23
N VAL A 121 -12.89 47.20 18.62
CA VAL A 121 -11.82 47.27 19.63
C VAL A 121 -12.36 47.94 20.90
N PRO A 122 -12.39 47.26 22.05
CA PRO A 122 -12.83 47.85 23.31
C PRO A 122 -12.05 49.13 23.64
N GLY A 123 -12.77 50.22 23.91
CA GLY A 123 -12.20 51.55 24.17
C GLY A 123 -11.97 52.44 22.94
N TYR A 124 -11.97 51.88 21.73
CA TYR A 124 -11.76 52.62 20.47
C TYR A 124 -12.93 52.53 19.47
N GLY A 125 -13.89 51.63 19.69
CA GLY A 125 -15.08 51.47 18.85
C GLY A 125 -14.82 50.63 17.58
N TRP A 126 -15.62 50.84 16.54
CA TRP A 126 -15.47 50.16 15.25
C TRP A 126 -14.30 50.76 14.46
N VAL A 127 -13.27 49.95 14.20
CA VAL A 127 -12.08 50.35 13.44
C VAL A 127 -11.90 49.48 12.20
N MET A 128 -11.40 50.08 11.13
CA MET A 128 -11.09 49.38 9.88
C MET A 128 -9.68 48.77 9.98
N ARG A 129 -9.58 47.45 10.17
CA ARG A 129 -8.29 46.76 10.29
C ARG A 129 -7.87 46.22 8.92
N PRO A 130 -6.61 46.41 8.49
CA PRO A 130 -6.13 45.81 7.26
C PRO A 130 -6.34 44.29 7.21
N SER A 131 -6.81 43.77 6.07
CA SER A 131 -7.21 42.36 5.90
C SER A 131 -6.07 41.35 5.94
N TYR A 132 -4.80 41.76 6.08
CA TYR A 132 -3.64 40.85 6.07
C TYR A 132 -3.42 40.07 7.38
N TYR A 133 -4.30 40.23 8.37
CA TYR A 133 -4.21 39.57 9.67
C TYR A 133 -5.31 38.51 9.92
N ASP A 134 -6.09 38.14 8.90
CA ASP A 134 -7.14 37.11 8.99
C ASP A 134 -6.82 35.98 7.99
N ASP A 135 -6.02 35.02 8.44
CA ASP A 135 -5.45 33.93 7.63
C ASP A 135 -6.36 32.67 7.64
N TYR A 136 -7.50 32.70 8.33
CA TYR A 136 -8.30 31.51 8.63
C TYR A 136 -9.20 31.02 7.48
N TYR A 137 -9.36 31.78 6.39
CA TYR A 137 -10.30 31.46 5.29
C TYR A 137 -9.69 31.54 3.89
N ASP A 138 -8.36 31.56 3.76
CA ASP A 138 -7.73 31.62 2.45
C ASP A 138 -7.70 30.26 1.73
N ASP A 139 -7.76 29.16 2.49
CA ASP A 139 -7.79 27.81 1.94
C ASP A 139 -9.19 27.45 1.43
N ALA A 140 -9.25 27.03 0.16
CA ALA A 140 -10.47 26.52 -0.43
C ALA A 140 -10.93 25.24 0.31
N PRO A 141 -12.24 25.08 0.57
CA PRO A 141 -12.75 23.86 1.18
C PRO A 141 -12.37 22.65 0.31
N THR A 142 -11.99 21.54 0.95
CA THR A 142 -11.62 20.32 0.23
C THR A 142 -12.86 19.47 -0.07
N PRO A 143 -13.02 18.96 -1.30
CA PRO A 143 -14.19 18.17 -1.65
C PRO A 143 -14.17 16.83 -0.90
N PRO A 144 -15.32 16.38 -0.35
CA PRO A 144 -15.40 15.08 0.29
C PRO A 144 -15.17 13.98 -0.75
N VAL A 145 -14.46 12.93 -0.37
CA VAL A 145 -14.16 11.78 -1.24
C VAL A 145 -15.35 10.83 -1.24
N ALA A 146 -15.87 10.50 -2.43
CA ALA A 146 -16.97 9.55 -2.56
C ALA A 146 -16.55 8.15 -2.05
N PRO A 147 -17.36 7.50 -1.21
CA PRO A 147 -17.12 6.12 -0.83
C PRO A 147 -17.26 5.20 -2.04
N SER A 148 -16.62 4.04 -2.01
CA SER A 148 -16.78 3.03 -3.05
C SER A 148 -16.95 1.65 -2.44
N LEU A 149 -17.95 0.90 -2.93
CA LEU A 149 -18.23 -0.47 -2.47
C LEU A 149 -17.00 -1.37 -2.66
N ALA A 150 -16.30 -1.25 -3.79
CA ALA A 150 -15.12 -2.06 -4.07
C ALA A 150 -14.01 -1.85 -3.03
N LYS A 151 -13.75 -0.60 -2.61
CA LYS A 151 -12.76 -0.28 -1.58
C LYS A 151 -13.16 -0.82 -0.21
N GLU A 152 -14.43 -0.66 0.16
CA GLU A 152 -14.94 -1.14 1.44
C GLU A 152 -14.87 -2.67 1.55
N ARG A 153 -15.29 -3.35 0.48
CA ARG A 153 -15.20 -4.80 0.37
C ARG A 153 -13.75 -5.28 0.44
N GLN A 154 -12.84 -4.67 -0.31
CA GLN A 154 -11.42 -5.04 -0.30
C GLN A 154 -10.79 -4.86 1.09
N ARG A 155 -11.14 -3.77 1.79
CA ARG A 155 -10.70 -3.55 3.18
C ARG A 155 -11.11 -4.71 4.08
N MET A 156 -12.39 -5.11 4.04
CA MET A 156 -12.88 -6.22 4.85
C MET A 156 -12.27 -7.57 4.46
N ILE A 157 -12.06 -7.83 3.17
CA ILE A 157 -11.40 -9.07 2.70
C ILE A 157 -9.98 -9.17 3.28
N HIS A 158 -9.21 -8.08 3.22
CA HIS A 158 -7.86 -8.05 3.75
C HIS A 158 -7.84 -8.25 5.28
N GLU A 159 -8.75 -7.60 6.00
CA GLU A 159 -8.81 -7.70 7.47
C GLU A 159 -9.29 -9.07 7.97
N GLN A 160 -10.28 -9.68 7.28
CA GLN A 160 -11.01 -10.84 7.80
C GLN A 160 -10.67 -12.16 7.08
N CYS A 161 -10.40 -12.13 5.78
CA CYS A 161 -10.14 -13.36 5.00
C CYS A 161 -8.65 -13.63 4.81
N ASP A 162 -7.84 -12.61 4.60
CA ASP A 162 -6.40 -12.78 4.36
C ASP A 162 -5.60 -12.88 5.68
N SER A 163 -6.24 -12.64 6.83
CA SER A 163 -5.64 -12.78 8.16
C SER A 163 -5.51 -14.22 8.64
N ALA A 164 -6.15 -15.19 7.97
CA ALA A 164 -5.97 -16.61 8.22
C ALA A 164 -4.87 -17.16 7.28
N PRO A 165 -3.61 -17.31 7.75
CA PRO A 165 -2.56 -17.90 6.93
C PRO A 165 -2.93 -19.34 6.58
N CYS A 166 -2.72 -19.74 5.33
CA CYS A 166 -2.92 -21.11 4.86
C CYS A 166 -1.61 -21.92 5.03
N PRO A 167 -1.46 -22.77 6.06
CA PRO A 167 -0.20 -23.46 6.37
C PRO A 167 0.04 -24.69 5.49
N CYS A 168 -0.45 -24.71 4.25
CA CYS A 168 -0.36 -25.90 3.38
C CYS A 168 1.09 -26.26 3.04
N GLN A 169 1.93 -25.24 2.81
CA GLN A 169 3.34 -25.43 2.48
C GLN A 169 4.13 -26.00 3.66
N GLU A 170 3.89 -25.48 4.87
CA GLU A 170 4.56 -25.94 6.09
C GLU A 170 4.16 -27.38 6.43
N ASN A 171 2.86 -27.71 6.34
CA ASN A 171 2.36 -29.07 6.57
C ASN A 171 2.96 -30.07 5.56
N PHE A 172 3.10 -29.66 4.30
CA PHE A 172 3.75 -30.49 3.28
C PHE A 172 5.22 -30.74 3.58
N GLU A 173 5.97 -29.71 3.96
CA GLU A 173 7.39 -29.85 4.32
C GLU A 173 7.57 -30.80 5.52
N GLN A 174 6.72 -30.69 6.54
CA GLN A 174 6.73 -31.59 7.69
C GLN A 174 6.42 -33.04 7.29
N CYS A 175 5.43 -33.25 6.43
CA CYS A 175 5.09 -34.56 5.87
C CYS A 175 6.26 -35.15 5.06
N TYR A 176 6.88 -34.32 4.22
CA TYR A 176 8.00 -34.69 3.36
C TYR A 176 9.22 -35.16 4.17
N VAL A 177 9.55 -34.46 5.26
CA VAL A 177 10.61 -34.87 6.19
C VAL A 177 10.24 -36.15 6.94
N GLY A 178 8.98 -36.28 7.37
CA GLY A 178 8.47 -37.49 8.04
C GLY A 178 8.55 -38.75 7.17
N CYS A 179 8.41 -38.62 5.85
CA CYS A 179 8.57 -39.71 4.88
C CYS A 179 10.04 -40.08 4.59
N GLY A 180 11.00 -39.41 5.23
CA GLY A 180 12.44 -39.60 5.01
C GLY A 180 13.01 -38.79 3.85
N GLY A 181 12.29 -37.79 3.35
CA GLY A 181 12.79 -36.81 2.40
C GLY A 181 13.58 -35.68 3.09
N GLY A 182 14.47 -35.02 2.36
CA GLY A 182 15.20 -33.84 2.84
C GLY A 182 14.58 -32.55 2.32
N VAL A 183 14.40 -31.55 3.20
CA VAL A 183 14.02 -30.17 2.81
C VAL A 183 15.16 -29.23 3.19
N LYS A 184 15.71 -28.51 2.20
CA LYS A 184 16.75 -27.51 2.42
C LYS A 184 16.23 -26.13 2.00
N LYS A 185 16.25 -25.17 2.93
CA LYS A 185 15.90 -23.77 2.67
C LYS A 185 17.19 -22.98 2.47
N SER A 186 17.41 -22.43 1.29
CA SER A 186 18.56 -21.57 0.99
C SER A 186 18.09 -20.20 0.53
N VAL A 187 18.73 -19.15 1.03
CA VAL A 187 18.51 -17.78 0.54
C VAL A 187 19.37 -17.59 -0.70
N VAL A 188 18.74 -17.28 -1.82
CA VAL A 188 19.39 -17.09 -3.12
C VAL A 188 19.12 -15.69 -3.63
N CYS A 189 20.10 -15.10 -4.29
CA CYS A 189 19.90 -13.80 -4.92
C CYS A 189 19.24 -13.99 -6.31
N ILE A 190 18.15 -13.25 -6.55
CA ILE A 190 17.35 -13.33 -7.78
C ILE A 190 17.54 -12.12 -8.70
N ALA A 191 17.91 -10.95 -8.18
CA ALA A 191 18.16 -9.74 -8.98
C ALA A 191 19.25 -8.85 -8.36
N ASN A 192 19.99 -8.12 -9.20
CA ASN A 192 21.11 -7.23 -8.81
C ASN A 192 22.20 -7.93 -7.97
N CYS A 193 22.46 -9.19 -8.27
CA CYS A 193 23.41 -10.03 -7.56
C CYS A 193 24.85 -9.74 -8.00
N LYS A 194 25.77 -9.75 -7.05
CA LYS A 194 27.22 -9.74 -7.29
C LYS A 194 27.70 -11.17 -7.53
N ASP A 195 28.88 -11.33 -8.13
CA ASP A 195 29.49 -12.65 -8.40
C ASP A 195 29.75 -13.47 -7.11
N SER A 196 29.75 -12.82 -5.94
CA SER A 196 29.89 -13.44 -4.62
C SER A 196 28.58 -13.98 -4.03
N ASP A 197 27.44 -13.69 -4.64
CA ASP A 197 26.14 -13.98 -4.03
C ASP A 197 25.67 -15.42 -4.32
N PRO A 198 24.95 -16.08 -3.39
CA PRO A 198 24.45 -17.43 -3.60
C PRO A 198 23.46 -17.46 -4.78
N LYS A 199 23.82 -18.17 -5.84
CA LYS A 199 22.99 -18.31 -7.05
C LYS A 199 21.92 -19.39 -6.84
N PRO A 200 20.71 -19.26 -7.42
CA PRO A 200 19.72 -20.32 -7.42
C PRO A 200 20.28 -21.63 -7.96
N GLU A 201 20.12 -22.72 -7.21
CA GLU A 201 20.42 -24.07 -7.71
C GLU A 201 19.40 -24.40 -8.82
N PRO A 202 19.81 -25.10 -9.91
CA PRO A 202 18.89 -25.57 -10.92
C PRO A 202 17.90 -26.54 -10.26
N GLN A 203 16.66 -26.10 -10.10
CA GLN A 203 15.60 -27.01 -9.68
C GLN A 203 15.38 -28.01 -10.81
N PRO A 204 15.37 -29.34 -10.56
CA PRO A 204 14.78 -30.26 -11.51
C PRO A 204 13.35 -29.79 -11.77
N PRO A 205 12.86 -29.88 -13.02
CA PRO A 205 11.55 -29.33 -13.39
C PRO A 205 10.53 -29.82 -12.37
N ALA A 206 9.85 -28.86 -11.71
CA ALA A 206 8.65 -29.14 -10.94
C ALA A 206 7.80 -30.03 -11.84
N GLY A 207 7.63 -31.29 -11.44
CA GLY A 207 7.07 -32.32 -12.30
C GLY A 207 5.81 -31.82 -12.96
N THR A 208 5.88 -31.58 -14.26
CA THR A 208 4.72 -31.61 -15.14
C THR A 208 4.06 -32.97 -14.96
N GLN A 209 2.97 -32.98 -14.20
CA GLN A 209 1.88 -33.94 -14.30
C GLN A 209 0.58 -33.16 -14.34
#